data_AF-A0A2V5JUM2-F1
#
_entry.id   AF-A0A2V5JUM2-F1
#
_cell.length_a   1.000
_cell.length_b   1.000
_cell.length_c   1.000
_cell.angle_alpha   90.00
_cell.angle_beta   90.00
_cell.angle_gamma   90.00
#
_symmetry.space_group_name_H-M   'P 1'
#
loop_
_entity.id
_entity.type
_entity.pdbx_description
1 polymer ?
#
loop_
_entity_poly.entity_id
_entity_poly.type
_entity_poly.pdbx_seq_one_letter_code
_entity_poly.pdbx_strand_id
1 'polypeptide(L)'
;NGKQAVADAKSACNEASWRETAYIDTLAAAHAEAGDFDSAIQFEQRAIKSAREETWAINDPGRRRAAYERQLAHYQRRLAAYKRHQPWRSILD
;
A
#
# COMPACT_ATOMS: atom_id res chain seq x y z
N ASN A 1 -10.16 -14.64 5.99
CA ASN A 1 -9.28 -15.53 5.18
C ASN A 1 -8.12 -14.73 4.59
N GLY A 2 -7.03 -14.52 5.35
CA GLY A 2 -5.88 -13.74 4.88
C GLY A 2 -5.20 -14.32 3.64
N LYS A 3 -5.16 -15.65 3.50
CA LYS A 3 -4.61 -16.32 2.31
C LYS A 3 -5.36 -16.00 1.02
N GLN A 4 -6.69 -15.89 1.08
CA GLN A 4 -7.50 -15.51 -0.08
C GLN A 4 -7.25 -14.05 -0.46
N ALA A 5 -7.21 -13.16 0.54
CA ALA A 5 -6.90 -11.74 0.31
C ALA A 5 -5.53 -11.56 -0.37
N VAL A 6 -4.52 -12.35 0.01
CA VAL A 6 -3.19 -12.32 -0.63
C VAL A 6 -3.28 -12.78 -2.08
N ALA A 7 -4.03 -13.84 -2.37
CA ALA A 7 -4.19 -14.34 -3.73
C ALA A 7 -4.89 -13.30 -4.64
N ASP A 8 -5.99 -12.72 -4.16
CA ASP A 8 -6.76 -11.72 -4.90
C ASP A 8 -5.93 -10.46 -5.15
N ALA A 9 -5.24 -9.94 -4.13
CA ALA A 9 -4.38 -8.77 -4.25
C ALA A 9 -3.19 -9.00 -5.19
N LYS A 10 -2.62 -10.21 -5.21
CA LYS A 10 -1.54 -10.59 -6.13
C LYS A 10 -2.04 -10.69 -7.57
N SER A 11 -3.26 -11.18 -7.80
CA SER A 11 -3.89 -11.17 -9.14
C SER A 11 -4.05 -9.74 -9.65
N ALA A 12 -4.60 -8.84 -8.82
CA ALA A 12 -4.77 -7.43 -9.17
C ALA A 12 -3.43 -6.76 -9.50
N CYS A 13 -2.37 -7.06 -8.75
CA CYS A 13 -1.02 -6.58 -9.05
C CYS A 13 -0.51 -7.09 -10.41
N ASN A 14 -0.74 -8.36 -10.72
CA ASN A 14 -0.33 -8.94 -12.01
C ASN A 14 -1.09 -8.34 -13.19
N GLU A 15 -2.40 -8.17 -13.07
CA GLU A 15 -3.26 -7.56 -14.10
C GLU A 15 -2.85 -6.12 -14.40
N ALA A 16 -2.50 -5.36 -13.35
CA ALA A 16 -1.94 -4.01 -13.48
C ALA A 16 -0.46 -3.98 -13.88
N SER A 17 0.15 -5.14 -14.17
CA SER A 17 1.58 -5.26 -14.46
C SER A 17 2.48 -4.59 -13.41
N TRP A 18 2.06 -4.63 -12.13
CA TRP A 18 2.76 -4.01 -10.99
C TRP A 18 2.99 -2.50 -11.11
N ARG A 19 2.16 -1.81 -11.91
CA ARG A 19 2.27 -0.34 -12.13
C ARG A 19 1.47 0.45 -11.11
N GLU A 20 0.38 -0.13 -10.60
CA GLU A 20 -0.53 0.53 -9.68
C GLU A 20 -0.06 0.36 -8.23
N THR A 21 0.49 1.44 -7.66
CA THR A 21 1.00 1.44 -6.27
C THR A 21 -0.07 1.10 -5.24
N ALA A 22 -1.32 1.48 -5.48
CA ALA A 22 -2.44 1.15 -4.61
C ALA A 22 -2.69 -0.36 -4.50
N TYR A 23 -2.45 -1.13 -5.58
CA TYR A 23 -2.57 -2.59 -5.54
C TYR A 23 -1.42 -3.24 -4.78
N ILE A 24 -0.21 -2.68 -4.90
CA ILE A 24 0.96 -3.11 -4.12
C ILE A 24 0.74 -2.85 -2.62
N ASP A 25 0.19 -1.69 -2.26
CA ASP A 25 -0.25 -1.39 -0.90
C ASP A 25 -1.32 -2.40 -0.42
N THR A 26 -2.34 -2.68 -1.24
CA THR A 26 -3.37 -3.67 -0.88
C THR A 26 -2.77 -5.06 -0.63
N LEU A 27 -1.79 -5.47 -1.43
CA LEU A 27 -1.05 -6.72 -1.23
C LEU A 27 -0.29 -6.72 0.09
N ALA A 28 0.36 -5.62 0.47
CA ALA A 28 1.02 -5.49 1.77
C ALA A 28 0.03 -5.65 2.95
N ALA A 29 -1.17 -5.08 2.86
CA ALA A 29 -2.20 -5.24 3.87
C ALA A 29 -2.67 -6.70 3.97
N ALA A 30 -2.88 -7.36 2.83
CA ALA A 30 -3.28 -8.75 2.82
C ALA A 30 -2.24 -9.66 3.50
N HIS A 31 -0.95 -9.42 3.26
CA HIS A 31 0.13 -10.13 3.95
C HIS A 31 0.12 -9.87 5.46
N ALA A 32 -0.05 -8.61 5.90
CA ALA A 32 -0.15 -8.27 7.31
C ALA A 32 -1.37 -8.92 7.99
N GLU A 33 -2.53 -8.95 7.33
CA GLU A 33 -3.73 -9.65 7.83
C GLU A 33 -3.55 -11.17 7.88
N ALA A 34 -2.69 -11.73 7.04
CA ALA A 34 -2.28 -13.14 7.09
C ALA A 34 -1.20 -13.43 8.14
N GLY A 35 -0.68 -12.41 8.84
CA GLY A 35 0.40 -12.52 9.83
C GLY A 35 1.82 -12.55 9.22
N ASP A 36 1.94 -12.39 7.91
CA ASP A 36 3.21 -12.33 7.19
C ASP A 36 3.71 -10.88 7.11
N PHE A 37 4.22 -10.39 8.23
CA PHE A 37 4.70 -9.01 8.34
C PHE A 37 5.96 -8.74 7.52
N ASP A 38 6.81 -9.76 7.29
CA ASP A 38 8.01 -9.61 6.47
C ASP A 38 7.65 -9.25 5.03
N SER A 39 6.72 -9.99 4.41
CA SER A 39 6.21 -9.65 3.08
C SER A 39 5.46 -8.33 3.10
N ALA A 40 4.66 -8.05 4.13
CA ALA A 40 3.96 -6.78 4.25
C ALA A 40 4.91 -5.58 4.23
N ILE A 41 6.01 -5.65 4.99
CA ILE A 41 7.05 -4.61 5.02
C ILE A 41 7.71 -4.45 3.64
N GLN A 42 8.05 -5.55 2.97
CA GLN A 42 8.70 -5.51 1.66
C GLN A 42 7.80 -4.85 0.61
N PHE A 43 6.53 -5.24 0.53
CA PHE A 43 5.60 -4.67 -0.44
C PHE A 43 5.24 -3.23 -0.12
N GLU A 44 5.07 -2.87 1.15
CA GLU A 44 4.79 -1.48 1.57
C GLU A 44 5.98 -0.56 1.23
N GLN A 45 7.22 -1.01 1.45
CA GLN A 45 8.41 -0.26 1.02
C GLN A 45 8.48 -0.10 -0.50
N ARG A 46 8.08 -1.12 -1.25
CA ARG A 46 7.98 -1.03 -2.72
C ARG A 46 6.90 -0.03 -3.14
N ALA A 47 5.73 -0.02 -2.50
CA ALA A 47 4.67 0.94 -2.75
C ALA A 47 5.16 2.38 -2.52
N ILE A 48 5.90 2.63 -1.43
CA ILE A 48 6.51 3.94 -1.14
C ILE A 48 7.53 4.34 -2.22
N LYS A 49 8.42 3.43 -2.62
CA LYS A 49 9.44 3.72 -3.66
C LYS A 49 8.82 3.95 -5.03
N SER A 50 7.72 3.27 -5.33
CA SER A 50 7.00 3.40 -6.60
C SER A 50 5.96 4.52 -6.58
N ALA A 51 5.63 5.07 -5.40
CA ALA A 51 4.75 6.22 -5.25
C ALA A 51 5.39 7.40 -5.96
N ARG A 52 4.71 7.82 -7.01
CA ARG A 52 5.11 8.89 -7.91
C ARG A 52 4.04 9.97 -7.84
N GLU A 53 4.44 11.20 -8.12
CA GLU A 53 3.50 12.31 -8.27
C GLU A 53 2.72 12.21 -9.61
N GLU A 54 2.36 10.98 -10.06
CA GLU A 54 1.51 10.78 -11.23
C GLU A 54 0.05 10.86 -10.79
N THR A 55 -0.50 12.06 -10.91
CA THR A 55 -1.93 12.20 -11.11
C THR A 55 -2.12 12.94 -12.43
N TRP A 56 -2.01 12.18 -13.53
CA TRP A 56 -2.32 12.68 -14.86
C TRP A 56 -3.75 13.25 -14.92
N ALA A 57 -4.62 12.81 -14.02
CA ALA A 57 -6.00 13.27 -13.85
C ALA A 57 -6.17 14.55 -12.99
N ILE A 58 -5.14 15.04 -12.28
CA ILE A 58 -5.23 16.26 -11.46
C ILE A 58 -4.37 17.36 -12.08
N ASN A 59 -4.99 18.32 -12.74
CA ASN A 59 -4.29 19.44 -13.39
C ASN A 59 -3.77 20.49 -12.40
N ASP A 60 -4.44 20.65 -11.25
CA ASP A 60 -4.01 21.59 -10.21
C ASP A 60 -2.79 21.05 -9.45
N PRO A 61 -1.62 21.74 -9.50
CA PRO A 61 -0.39 21.26 -8.88
C PRO A 61 -0.50 21.12 -7.36
N GLY A 62 -1.26 22.00 -6.69
CA GLY A 62 -1.46 21.97 -5.24
C GLY A 62 -2.26 20.74 -4.81
N ARG A 63 -3.35 20.43 -5.52
CA ARG A 63 -4.16 19.23 -5.29
C ARG A 63 -3.40 17.95 -5.62
N ARG A 64 -2.59 17.94 -6.68
CA ARG A 64 -1.72 16.81 -7.04
C ARG A 64 -0.73 16.52 -5.91
N ARG A 65 -0.02 17.54 -5.44
CA ARG A 65 0.93 17.41 -4.33
C ARG A 65 0.23 16.93 -3.07
N ALA A 66 -0.89 17.55 -2.69
CA ALA A 66 -1.64 17.15 -1.50
C ALA A 66 -2.16 15.70 -1.59
N ALA A 67 -2.57 15.23 -2.78
CA ALA A 67 -2.96 13.83 -2.97
C ALA A 67 -1.77 12.88 -2.80
N TYR A 68 -0.62 13.23 -3.41
CA TYR A 68 0.62 12.47 -3.25
C TYR A 68 1.08 12.40 -1.78
N GLU A 69 1.10 13.54 -1.07
CA GLU A 69 1.47 13.61 0.35
C GLU A 69 0.54 12.77 1.22
N ARG A 70 -0.78 12.82 0.98
CA ARG A 70 -1.74 11.96 1.70
C ARG A 70 -1.48 10.48 1.46
N GLN A 71 -1.24 10.09 0.21
CA GLN A 71 -0.95 8.70 -0.13
C GLN A 71 0.36 8.23 0.51
N LEU A 72 1.42 9.05 0.45
CA LEU A 72 2.70 8.74 1.05
C LEU A 72 2.60 8.62 2.57
N ALA A 73 1.88 9.53 3.23
CA ALA A 73 1.64 9.48 4.67
C ALA A 73 0.87 8.22 5.09
N HIS A 74 -0.11 7.79 4.28
CA HIS A 74 -0.82 6.54 4.51
C HIS A 74 0.12 5.33 4.47
N TYR A 75 0.97 5.24 3.44
CA TYR A 75 1.91 4.12 3.31
C TYR A 75 2.95 4.10 4.43
N GLN A 76 3.47 5.26 4.82
CA GLN A 76 4.42 5.37 5.92
C GLN A 76 3.83 4.93 7.26
N ARG A 77 2.57 5.28 7.55
CA ARG A 77 1.86 4.84 8.76
C ARG A 77 1.74 3.32 8.82
N ARG A 78 1.36 2.71 7.69
CA ARG A 78 1.24 1.25 7.60
C ARG A 78 2.58 0.55 7.73
N LEU A 79 3.62 1.06 7.08
CA LEU A 79 4.98 0.54 7.24
C LEU A 79 5.43 0.57 8.71
N ALA A 80 5.13 1.66 9.43
CA ALA A 80 5.46 1.76 10.85
C ALA A 80 4.70 0.74 11.70
N ALA A 81 3.42 0.48 11.39
CA ALA A 81 2.63 -0.55 12.07
C ALA A 81 3.13 -1.97 11.76
N TYR A 82 3.42 -2.28 10.50
CA TYR A 82 3.93 -3.59 10.11
C TYR A 82 5.29 -3.89 10.73
N LYS A 83 6.18 -2.89 10.85
CA LYS A 83 7.45 -3.02 11.59
C LYS A 83 7.26 -3.35 13.08
N ARG A 84 6.09 -3.05 13.65
CA ARG A 84 5.70 -3.38 15.03
C ARG A 84 4.85 -4.66 15.11
N HIS A 85 4.70 -5.38 13.99
CA HIS A 85 3.80 -6.53 13.82
C HIS A 85 2.36 -6.21 14.24
N GLN A 86 1.93 -4.96 14.00
CA GLN A 86 0.56 -4.55 14.23
C GLN A 86 -0.24 -4.58 12.92
N PRO A 87 -1.43 -5.21 12.90
CA PRO A 87 -2.32 -5.13 11.76
C PRO A 87 -2.86 -3.70 11.62
N TRP A 88 -3.08 -3.29 10.37
CA TRP A 88 -3.51 -1.92 10.04
C TRP A 88 -4.84 -1.52 10.68
N ARG A 89 -5.73 -2.48 10.99
CA ARG A 89 -7.01 -2.26 11.68
C ARG A 89 -6.86 -1.68 13.10
N SER A 90 -5.71 -1.83 13.76
CA SER A 90 -5.50 -1.27 15.12
C SER A 90 -5.21 0.24 15.14
N ILE A 91 -5.16 0.90 13.98
CA ILE A 91 -4.88 2.34 13.84
C ILE A 91 -6.18 3.12 13.53
N LEU A 92 -7.33 2.43 13.43
CA LEU A 92 -8.64 3.02 13.15
C LEU A 92 -9.58 3.03 14.37
N ASP A 93 -9.16 2.45 15.49
CA ASP A 93 -9.78 2.55 16.82
C ASP A 93 -9.00 3.56 17.69
#